data_AF-A0A6V7KQP2-F1
#
_entry.id   AF-A0A6V7KQP2-F1
#
_cell.length_a   1.000
_cell.length_b   1.000
_cell.length_c   1.000
_cell.angle_alpha   90.00
_cell.angle_beta   90.00
_cell.angle_gamma   90.00
#
_symmetry.space_group_name_H-M   'P 1'
#
loop_
_entity.id
_entity.type
_entity.pdbx_description
1 polymer ?
#
loop_
_entity_poly.entity_id
_entity_poly.type
_entity_poly.pdbx_seq_one_letter_code
_entity_poly.pdbx_strand_id
1 'polypeptide(L)' 'SIELRGEINGTAPIPEINIGVKQNGNVVTGELNVSPGTPLQMDIWLDSNSSNVYGLLVTYMQVTDTKFAEETILFNG' A
#
# COMPACT_ATOMS: atom_id res chain seq x y z
N SER A 1 31.31 -38.00 7.15
CA SER A 1 30.67 -36.67 7.04
C SER A 1 29.19 -36.85 7.29
N ILE A 2 28.55 -35.94 8.00
CA ILE A 2 27.09 -35.93 8.13
C ILE A 2 26.57 -35.03 7.02
N GLU A 3 25.83 -35.60 6.08
CA GLU A 3 25.18 -34.88 4.99
C GLU A 3 23.73 -34.60 5.42
N LEU A 4 23.42 -33.35 5.76
CA LEU A 4 22.05 -32.93 6.07
C LEU A 4 21.31 -32.71 4.75
N ARG A 5 20.51 -33.69 4.34
CA ARG A 5 19.53 -33.55 3.25
C ARG A 5 18.14 -33.41 3.87
N GLY A 6 17.72 -32.17 4.11
CA GLY A 6 16.38 -31.85 4.60
C GLY A 6 15.66 -30.96 3.60
N GLU A 7 14.40 -31.28 3.33
CA GLU A 7 13.50 -30.44 2.55
C GLU A 7 12.94 -29.35 3.46
N ILE A 8 13.19 -28.08 3.15
CA ILE A 8 12.60 -26.96 3.89
C ILE A 8 11.24 -26.69 3.26
N ASN A 9 10.20 -27.22 3.89
CA ASN A 9 8.82 -26.96 3.50
C ASN A 9 8.32 -25.68 4.18
N GLY A 10 7.84 -24.73 3.39
CA GLY A 10 7.23 -23.48 3.85
C GLY A 10 6.25 -22.94 2.83
N THR A 11 5.15 -22.35 3.29
CA THR A 11 4.20 -21.64 2.45
C THR A 11 4.54 -20.16 2.41
N ALA A 12 4.44 -19.54 1.24
CA ALA A 12 4.53 -18.09 1.13
C ALA A 12 3.45 -17.41 1.99
N PRO A 13 3.73 -16.22 2.55
CA PRO A 13 2.76 -15.49 3.35
C PRO A 13 1.57 -15.06 2.48
N ILE A 14 0.39 -14.92 3.09
CA ILE A 14 -0.75 -14.30 2.42
C ILE A 14 -0.53 -12.78 2.48
N PRO A 15 -0.48 -12.07 1.34
CA PRO A 15 -0.18 -10.64 1.33
C PRO A 15 -1.33 -9.80 1.87
N GLU A 16 -1.02 -8.89 2.78
CA GLU A 16 -1.90 -7.82 3.20
C GLU A 16 -1.42 -6.49 2.61
N ILE A 17 -2.31 -5.84 1.85
CA ILE A 17 -2.07 -4.53 1.26
C ILE A 17 -2.68 -3.46 2.17
N ASN A 18 -1.83 -2.54 2.60
CA ASN A 18 -2.21 -1.42 3.44
C ASN A 18 -2.14 -0.13 2.64
N ILE A 19 -3.05 0.80 2.96
CA ILE A 19 -3.11 2.13 2.35
C ILE A 19 -3.26 3.15 3.47
N GLY A 20 -2.52 4.24 3.39
CA GLY A 20 -2.57 5.31 4.37
C GLY A 20 -2.39 6.68 3.72
N VAL A 21 -3.12 7.68 4.23
CA VAL A 21 -2.94 9.06 3.82
C VAL A 21 -2.11 9.77 4.89
N LYS A 22 -1.13 10.55 4.44
CA LYS A 22 -0.30 11.39 5.29
C LYS A 22 -0.46 12.86 4.91
N GLN A 23 -0.46 13.70 5.93
CA GLN A 23 -0.34 15.15 5.79
C GLN A 23 0.85 15.62 6.62
N ASN A 24 1.79 16.32 5.99
CA ASN A 24 2.99 16.81 6.66
C ASN A 24 3.75 15.71 7.43
N GLY A 25 3.87 14.51 6.83
CA GLY A 25 4.55 13.34 7.41
C GLY A 25 3.75 12.54 8.42
N ASN A 26 2.60 13.01 8.89
CA ASN A 26 1.77 12.33 9.89
C ASN A 26 0.62 11.57 9.24
N VAL A 27 0.38 10.34 9.70
CA VAL A 27 -0.77 9.54 9.25
C VAL A 27 -2.06 10.21 9.70
N VAL A 28 -2.99 10.35 8.76
CA VAL A 28 -4.32 10.89 9.00
C VAL A 28 -5.18 9.79 9.62
N THR A 29 -5.69 10.04 10.82
CA THR A 29 -6.60 9.12 11.52
C THR A 29 -7.97 9.78 11.66
N GLY A 30 -8.94 9.38 10.83
CA GLY A 30 -10.30 9.91 10.85
C GLY A 30 -10.56 11.01 9.81
N GLU A 31 -11.51 11.89 10.10
CA GLU A 31 -11.88 12.99 9.19
C GLU A 31 -10.80 14.06 9.16
N LEU A 32 -10.53 14.58 7.95
CA LEU A 32 -9.53 15.61 7.72
C LEU A 32 -10.13 16.78 6.95
N ASN A 33 -10.08 17.97 7.54
CA ASN A 33 -10.39 19.21 6.84
C ASN A 33 -9.12 19.76 6.21
N VAL A 34 -9.08 19.81 4.87
CA VAL A 34 -7.95 20.35 4.12
C VAL A 34 -8.36 21.61 3.37
N SER A 35 -7.46 22.57 3.28
CA SER A 35 -7.63 23.68 2.35
C SER A 35 -7.35 23.19 0.91
N PRO A 36 -8.03 23.74 -0.11
CA PRO A 36 -7.71 23.44 -1.51
C PRO A 36 -6.21 23.64 -1.80
N GLY A 37 -5.61 22.68 -2.52
CA GLY A 37 -4.18 22.68 -2.82
C GLY A 37 -3.26 22.18 -1.70
N THR A 38 -3.81 21.73 -0.56
CA THR A 38 -3.00 21.09 0.48
C THR A 38 -2.44 19.78 -0.04
N PRO A 39 -1.10 19.61 -0.09
CA PRO A 39 -0.51 18.36 -0.54
C PRO A 39 -0.81 17.25 0.47
N LEU A 40 -1.31 16.14 -0.06
CA LEU A 40 -1.49 14.89 0.66
C LEU A 40 -0.59 13.83 0.03
N GLN A 41 -0.03 12.97 0.86
CA GLN A 41 0.75 11.83 0.42
C GLN A 41 -0.06 10.56 0.66
N MET A 42 -0.21 9.75 -0.38
CA MET A 42 -0.76 8.40 -0.24
C MET A 42 0.39 7.40 -0.21
N ASP A 43 0.44 6.58 0.83
CA ASP A 43 1.36 5.46 0.94
C ASP A 43 0.58 4.16 0.73
N ILE A 44 1.16 3.26 -0.06
CA ILE A 44 0.67 1.89 -0.25
C ILE A 44 1.82 0.96 0.06
N TRP A 45 1.60 -0.01 0.94
CA TRP A 45 2.66 -0.93 1.35
C TRP A 45 2.12 -2.32 1.67
N LEU A 46 2.99 -3.32 1.56
CA LEU A 46 2.74 -4.67 2.03
C LEU A 46 3.04 -4.77 3.52
N ASP A 47 2.35 -5.65 4.21
CA ASP A 47 2.75 -6.06 5.56
C ASP A 47 4.20 -6.58 5.59
N SER A 48 4.81 -6.56 6.77
CA SER A 48 6.22 -6.90 6.94
C SER A 48 6.55 -8.34 6.52
N ASN A 49 5.63 -9.29 6.68
CA ASN A 49 5.87 -10.68 6.31
C ASN A 49 5.93 -10.84 4.79
N SER A 50 5.09 -10.09 4.09
CA SER A 50 4.91 -10.18 2.64
C SER A 50 5.87 -9.32 1.83
N SER A 51 6.35 -8.22 2.42
CA SER A 51 7.27 -7.25 1.76
C SER A 51 8.61 -7.82 1.31
N ASN A 52 9.06 -8.93 1.90
CA ASN A 52 10.30 -9.61 1.52
C ASN A 52 10.12 -10.64 0.38
N VAL A 53 8.88 -10.92 -0.02
CA VAL A 53 8.53 -11.96 -0.99
C VAL A 53 7.87 -11.37 -2.24
N TYR A 54 6.99 -10.38 -2.06
CA TYR A 54 6.21 -9.78 -3.14
C TYR A 54 6.58 -8.31 -3.38
N GLY A 55 6.37 -7.86 -4.62
CA GLY A 55 6.40 -6.44 -4.99
C GLY A 55 4.99 -5.90 -5.23
N LEU A 56 4.85 -4.57 -5.24
CA LEU A 56 3.61 -3.89 -5.55
C LEU A 56 3.67 -3.30 -6.97
N LEU A 57 2.72 -3.68 -7.81
CA LEU A 57 2.44 -3.02 -9.09
C LEU A 57 1.07 -2.35 -8.96
N VAL A 58 1.03 -1.04 -9.14
CA VAL A 58 -0.23 -0.28 -9.15
C VAL A 58 -0.51 0.12 -10.59
N THR A 59 -1.56 -0.44 -11.18
CA THR A 59 -1.94 -0.16 -12.57
C THR A 59 -3.01 0.92 -12.69
N TYR A 60 -3.75 1.16 -11.61
CA TYR A 60 -4.83 2.14 -11.57
C TYR A 60 -5.02 2.68 -10.15
N MET A 61 -5.12 4.00 -10.01
CA MET A 61 -5.48 4.68 -8.77
C MET A 61 -6.44 5.81 -9.06
N GLN A 62 -7.57 5.80 -8.37
CA GLN A 62 -8.61 6.81 -8.47
C GLN A 62 -9.05 7.24 -7.08
N VAL A 63 -9.22 8.54 -6.89
CA VAL A 63 -9.79 9.11 -5.67
C VAL A 63 -11.16 9.69 -5.96
N THR A 64 -12.06 9.58 -4.99
CA THR A 64 -13.43 10.08 -5.09
C THR A 64 -13.84 10.77 -3.79
N ASP A 65 -14.65 11.81 -3.90
CA ASP A 65 -15.33 12.44 -2.75
C ASP A 65 -16.59 11.68 -2.31
N THR A 66 -16.81 10.47 -2.86
CA THR A 66 -17.97 9.58 -2.68
C THR A 66 -19.30 10.11 -3.21
N LYS A 67 -19.32 11.28 -3.86
CA LYS A 67 -20.55 11.93 -4.32
C LYS A 67 -20.50 12.26 -5.81
N PHE A 68 -19.63 13.18 -6.20
CA PHE A 68 -19.67 13.79 -7.54
C PHE A 68 -18.31 14.12 -8.14
N ALA A 69 -17.23 14.06 -7.35
CA ALA A 69 -15.89 14.33 -7.83
C ALA A 69 -15.05 13.05 -7.84
N GLU A 70 -14.42 12.78 -8.97
CA GLU A 70 -13.46 11.70 -9.15
C GLU A 70 -12.22 12.23 -9.87
N GLU A 71 -11.05 11.78 -9.44
CA GLU A 71 -9.77 12.13 -10.07
C GLU A 71 -8.91 10.87 -10.19
N THR A 72 -8.43 10.59 -11.41
CA THR A 72 -7.45 9.53 -11.65
C THR A 72 -6.05 10.04 -11.31
N ILE A 73 -5.41 9.41 -10.31
CA ILE A 73 -4.05 9.76 -9.87
C ILE A 73 -3.00 8.97 -10.66
N LEU A 74 -3.29 7.72 -10.99
CA LEU A 74 -2.38 6.85 -11.74
C LEU A 74 -3.16 5.96 -12.70
N PHE A 75 -2.66 5.86 -13.93
CA PHE A 75 -3.21 4.99 -14.98
C PHE A 75 -2.05 4.36 -15.75
N ASN A 76 -2.03 3.03 -15.83
CA ASN A 76 -1.00 2.23 -16.50
C ASN A 76 0.43 2.49 -15.97
N GLY A 77 0.60 2.37 -14.64
CA GLY A 77 1.91 2.40 -13.98
C GLY A 77 2.64 1.06 -14.02
#